data_AF-A0A820BGX0-F1
#
_entry.id   AF-A0A820BGX0-F1
#
_cell.length_a   1.000
_cell.length_b   1.000
_cell.length_c   1.000
_cell.angle_alpha   90.00
_cell.angle_beta   90.00
_cell.angle_gamma   90.00
#
_symmetry.space_group_name_H-M   'P 1'
#
loop_
_entity.id
_entity.type
_entity.pdbx_description
1 polymer ?
#
loop_
_entity_poly.entity_id
_entity_poly.type
_entity_poly.pdbx_seq_one_letter_code
_entity_poly.pdbx_strand_id
1 'polypeptide(L)'
;MALCLACSLIARRGFVLYDQLVRYKWWYKNGYMSSTGKCFDIGMATCDSLLEFQRRQKDFAEKYKIPLEQLDFLSDFDLLKKFNVYCSDSGVAGNGALMRLAPVPLFFYQQPTAAVEFSGCSGQITHGDQKAYDACRYYGALIVAALQGESKENLLSEKFYQTHISWFANRQLHEDIRTISEGSFKRRGGLRDGIRGTGYVVNALEAALWAFWSDENSFEKGALSAVNLGDDTDTTAAIYGQLAGAYYTYTNLPPKWLNHLYAKNFIQCLSKWITYEGNKWNLEQVSITIKKETK
;
A
#
# COMPACT_ATOMS: atom_id res chain seq x y z
N MET A 1 1.94 3.08 9.89
CA MET A 1 0.71 2.59 9.19
C MET A 1 0.88 1.28 8.43
N ALA A 2 1.98 1.02 7.71
CA ALA A 2 2.17 -0.27 7.00
C ALA A 2 2.05 -1.49 7.93
N LEU A 3 2.63 -1.42 9.14
CA LEU A 3 2.51 -2.48 10.15
C LEU A 3 1.05 -2.69 10.60
N CYS A 4 0.26 -1.62 10.77
CA CYS A 4 -1.16 -1.72 11.08
C CYS A 4 -1.92 -2.46 9.98
N LEU A 5 -1.63 -2.16 8.70
CA LEU A 5 -2.23 -2.84 7.56
C LEU A 5 -1.87 -4.32 7.51
N ALA A 6 -0.59 -4.64 7.68
CA ALA A 6 -0.12 -6.02 7.79
C ALA A 6 -0.83 -6.80 8.91
N CYS A 7 -0.94 -6.20 10.10
CA CYS A 7 -1.65 -6.83 11.21
C CYS A 7 -3.15 -7.02 10.92
N SER A 8 -3.78 -6.13 10.14
CA SER A 8 -5.18 -6.30 9.70
C SER A 8 -5.33 -7.53 8.83
N LEU A 9 -4.48 -7.63 7.80
CA LEU A 9 -4.48 -8.75 6.86
C LEU A 9 -4.29 -10.09 7.58
N ILE A 10 -3.32 -10.16 8.49
CA ILE A 10 -3.02 -11.37 9.26
C ILE A 10 -4.18 -11.74 10.19
N ALA A 11 -4.66 -10.80 11.01
CA ALA A 11 -5.68 -11.09 12.01
C ALA A 11 -7.05 -11.43 11.37
N ARG A 12 -7.37 -10.81 10.24
CA ARG A 12 -8.61 -11.06 9.50
C ARG A 12 -8.48 -12.18 8.49
N ARG A 13 -7.26 -12.70 8.27
CA ARG A 13 -6.93 -13.69 7.23
C ARG A 13 -7.51 -13.32 5.87
N GLY A 14 -7.42 -12.05 5.53
CA GLY A 14 -8.09 -11.48 4.36
C GLY A 14 -8.17 -9.97 4.43
N PHE A 15 -8.94 -9.37 3.52
CA PHE A 15 -9.00 -7.93 3.33
C PHE A 15 -10.29 -7.33 3.93
N VAL A 16 -10.17 -6.66 5.07
CA VAL A 16 -11.31 -6.00 5.75
C VAL A 16 -10.96 -4.53 6.03
N LEU A 17 -11.44 -3.64 5.17
CA LEU A 17 -11.17 -2.20 5.24
C LEU A 17 -11.53 -1.56 6.59
N TYR A 18 -12.60 -2.04 7.23
CA TYR A 18 -13.01 -1.56 8.54
C TYR A 18 -11.93 -1.85 9.60
N ASP A 19 -11.40 -3.07 9.65
CA ASP A 19 -10.35 -3.45 10.60
C ASP A 19 -9.03 -2.71 10.32
N GLN A 20 -8.75 -2.41 9.05
CA GLN A 20 -7.64 -1.54 8.66
C GLN A 20 -7.77 -0.14 9.30
N LEU A 21 -8.95 0.49 9.22
CA LEU A 21 -9.21 1.77 9.87
C LEU A 21 -9.18 1.68 11.40
N VAL A 22 -9.68 0.59 11.99
CA VAL A 22 -9.59 0.34 13.43
C VAL A 22 -8.12 0.35 13.89
N ARG A 23 -7.22 -0.33 13.17
CA ARG A 23 -5.79 -0.36 13.53
C ARG A 23 -5.10 0.97 13.30
N TYR A 24 -5.49 1.72 12.28
CA TYR A 24 -5.00 3.09 12.09
C TYR A 24 -5.49 4.00 13.22
N LYS A 25 -6.74 3.83 13.68
CA LYS A 25 -7.27 4.53 14.86
C LYS A 25 -6.49 4.16 16.13
N TRP A 26 -6.15 2.88 16.35
CA TRP A 26 -5.33 2.48 17.48
C TRP A 26 -3.93 3.08 17.42
N TRP A 27 -3.33 3.19 16.23
CA TRP A 27 -2.07 3.90 16.05
C TRP A 27 -2.22 5.37 16.42
N TYR A 28 -3.22 6.04 15.86
CA TYR A 28 -3.50 7.45 16.10
C TYR A 28 -3.74 7.78 17.58
N LYS A 29 -4.53 6.96 18.29
CA LYS A 29 -4.89 7.20 19.69
C LYS A 29 -3.84 6.74 20.69
N ASN A 30 -3.25 5.56 20.46
CA ASN A 30 -2.50 4.83 21.48
C ASN A 30 -1.06 4.52 21.08
N GLY A 31 -0.61 4.98 19.90
CA GLY A 31 0.73 4.66 19.39
C GLY A 31 0.91 3.19 18.99
N TYR A 32 -0.18 2.44 18.76
CA TYR A 32 -0.11 1.05 18.29
C TYR A 32 0.78 0.93 17.04
N MET A 33 1.77 0.04 17.08
CA MET A 33 2.76 -0.15 16.01
C MET A 33 3.61 1.10 15.68
N SER A 34 3.75 2.04 16.61
CA SER A 34 4.68 3.17 16.50
C SER A 34 6.09 2.79 16.97
N SER A 35 7.10 3.38 16.34
CA SER A 35 8.50 3.25 16.78
C SER A 35 8.81 4.06 18.05
N THR A 36 7.98 5.03 18.42
CA THR A 36 8.18 5.92 19.58
C THR A 36 7.19 5.66 20.71
N GLY A 37 6.30 4.66 20.56
CA GLY A 37 5.23 4.37 21.51
C GLY A 37 4.05 5.36 21.49
N LYS A 38 4.09 6.40 20.64
CA LYS A 38 3.00 7.36 20.44
C LYS A 38 2.76 7.64 18.94
N CYS A 39 1.59 8.14 18.57
CA CYS A 39 1.39 8.66 17.21
C CYS A 39 2.26 9.91 17.01
N PHE A 40 2.99 9.96 15.91
CA PHE A 40 3.70 11.14 15.42
C PHE A 40 3.66 11.10 13.89
N ASP A 41 3.86 12.25 13.26
CA ASP A 41 3.97 12.38 11.82
C ASP A 41 2.75 11.86 11.02
N ILE A 42 1.55 12.17 11.53
CA ILE A 42 0.31 11.89 10.83
C ILE A 42 -0.04 13.05 9.89
N GLY A 43 -0.17 12.75 8.59
CA GLY A 43 -0.65 13.73 7.61
C GLY A 43 -2.14 14.08 7.79
N MET A 44 -2.51 15.31 7.44
CA MET A 44 -3.88 15.84 7.61
C MET A 44 -4.96 14.95 6.99
N ALA A 45 -4.77 14.53 5.74
CA ALA A 45 -5.67 13.62 5.03
C ALA A 45 -6.03 12.34 5.83
N THR A 46 -5.02 11.73 6.45
CA THR A 46 -5.20 10.53 7.26
C THR A 46 -5.88 10.87 8.59
N CYS A 47 -5.46 11.96 9.24
CA CYS A 47 -6.07 12.44 10.47
C CYS A 47 -7.58 12.67 10.29
N ASP A 48 -7.97 13.43 9.25
CA ASP A 48 -9.35 13.78 8.96
C ASP A 48 -10.20 12.54 8.66
N SER A 49 -9.66 11.61 7.88
CA SER A 49 -10.34 10.34 7.59
C SER A 49 -10.54 9.48 8.85
N LEU A 50 -9.58 9.47 9.79
CA LEU A 50 -9.72 8.74 11.06
C LEU A 50 -10.68 9.42 12.04
N LEU A 51 -10.76 10.76 12.03
CA LEU A 51 -11.74 11.50 12.83
C LEU A 51 -13.16 11.26 12.31
N GLU A 52 -13.34 11.30 10.99
CA GLU A 52 -14.61 10.98 10.36
C GLU A 52 -15.01 9.51 10.58
N PHE A 53 -14.07 8.57 10.48
CA PHE A 53 -14.32 7.16 10.82
C PHE A 53 -14.83 7.01 12.26
N GLN A 54 -14.22 7.69 13.23
CA GLN A 54 -14.66 7.67 14.62
C GLN A 54 -16.04 8.29 14.81
N ARG A 55 -16.35 9.37 14.08
CA ARG A 55 -17.69 9.98 14.09
C ARG A 55 -18.73 8.99 13.57
N ARG A 56 -18.47 8.35 12.43
CA ARG A 56 -19.33 7.31 11.85
C ARG A 56 -19.47 6.10 12.77
N GLN A 57 -18.42 5.69 13.51
CA GLN A 57 -18.53 4.65 14.52
C GLN A 57 -19.55 5.01 15.60
N LYS A 58 -19.56 6.25 16.11
CA LYS A 58 -20.55 6.69 17.11
C LYS A 58 -21.97 6.65 16.56
N ASP A 59 -22.20 7.24 15.38
CA ASP A 59 -23.53 7.24 14.74
C ASP A 59 -24.03 5.80 14.48
N PHE A 60 -23.12 4.91 14.05
CA PHE A 60 -23.44 3.51 13.76
C PHE A 60 -23.77 2.73 15.04
N ALA A 61 -23.00 2.95 16.13
CA ALA A 61 -23.25 2.36 17.44
C ALA A 61 -24.66 2.69 17.93
N GLU A 62 -25.06 3.97 17.85
CA GLU A 62 -26.40 4.43 18.24
C GLU A 62 -27.49 3.80 17.36
N LYS A 63 -27.32 3.88 16.03
CA LYS A 63 -28.30 3.38 15.06
C LYS A 63 -28.59 1.89 15.20
N TYR A 64 -27.55 1.09 15.45
CA TYR A 64 -27.66 -0.38 15.53
C TYR A 64 -27.69 -0.90 16.98
N LYS A 65 -27.70 -0.01 17.98
CA LYS A 65 -27.71 -0.34 19.42
C LYS A 65 -26.55 -1.26 19.82
N ILE A 66 -25.35 -0.97 19.32
CA ILE A 66 -24.12 -1.70 19.61
C ILE A 66 -23.27 -0.86 20.58
N PRO A 67 -22.76 -1.41 21.70
CA PRO A 67 -21.86 -0.68 22.58
C PRO A 67 -20.61 -0.19 21.83
N LEU A 68 -20.21 1.06 22.04
CA LEU A 68 -19.15 1.70 21.25
C LEU A 68 -17.80 0.97 21.40
N GLU A 69 -17.51 0.45 22.59
CA GLU A 69 -16.32 -0.34 22.90
C GLU A 69 -16.24 -1.68 22.13
N GLN A 70 -17.37 -2.18 21.63
CA GLN A 70 -17.42 -3.40 20.81
C GLN A 70 -17.20 -3.13 19.33
N LEU A 71 -17.32 -1.89 18.86
CA LEU A 71 -17.24 -1.60 17.42
C LEU A 71 -15.88 -1.90 16.82
N ASP A 72 -14.79 -1.75 17.56
CA ASP A 72 -13.46 -2.09 17.05
C ASP A 72 -13.28 -3.60 16.78
N PHE A 73 -14.16 -4.42 17.35
CA PHE A 73 -14.15 -5.88 17.19
C PHE A 73 -15.28 -6.37 16.29
N LEU A 74 -15.97 -5.46 15.59
CA LEU A 74 -17.09 -5.81 14.73
C LEU A 74 -16.66 -6.81 13.64
N SER A 75 -17.25 -8.00 13.67
CA SER A 75 -16.98 -9.08 12.72
C SER A 75 -18.21 -9.51 11.91
N ASP A 76 -19.40 -9.00 12.26
CA ASP A 76 -20.65 -9.28 11.56
C ASP A 76 -20.59 -8.72 10.14
N PHE A 77 -20.76 -9.60 9.16
CA PHE A 77 -20.58 -9.27 7.76
C PHE A 77 -21.65 -8.32 7.21
N ASP A 78 -22.89 -8.46 7.66
CA ASP A 78 -24.00 -7.63 7.18
C ASP A 78 -23.94 -6.23 7.77
N LEU A 79 -23.44 -6.09 9.01
CA LEU A 79 -23.16 -4.79 9.61
C LEU A 79 -21.95 -4.12 8.97
N LEU A 80 -20.85 -4.86 8.74
CA LEU A 80 -19.66 -4.32 8.08
C LEU A 80 -19.98 -3.76 6.70
N LYS A 81 -20.83 -4.43 5.91
CA LYS A 81 -21.31 -3.94 4.61
C LYS A 81 -22.08 -2.62 4.67
N LYS A 82 -22.76 -2.36 5.79
CA LYS A 82 -23.56 -1.13 6.00
C LYS A 82 -22.69 0.04 6.47
N PHE A 83 -21.46 -0.22 6.90
CA PHE A 83 -20.57 0.82 7.40
C PHE A 83 -19.79 1.47 6.25
N ASN A 84 -19.91 2.80 6.12
CA ASN A 84 -19.11 3.54 5.13
C ASN A 84 -17.68 3.78 5.63
N VAL A 85 -16.72 3.07 5.04
CA VAL A 85 -15.27 3.18 5.35
C VAL A 85 -14.51 4.18 4.47
N TYR A 86 -15.14 4.73 3.41
CA TYR A 86 -14.40 5.53 2.43
C TYR A 86 -14.14 6.96 2.90
N CYS A 87 -13.02 7.53 2.45
CA CYS A 87 -12.69 8.93 2.67
C CYS A 87 -13.85 9.82 2.18
N SER A 88 -14.23 10.83 2.96
CA SER A 88 -15.33 11.74 2.59
C SER A 88 -14.96 12.69 1.46
N ASP A 89 -13.68 13.04 1.34
CA ASP A 89 -13.20 14.04 0.39
C ASP A 89 -12.54 13.36 -0.81
N SER A 90 -13.17 13.51 -1.97
CA SER A 90 -12.74 12.96 -3.25
C SER A 90 -11.55 13.67 -3.88
N GLY A 91 -11.08 14.81 -3.33
CA GLY A 91 -9.93 15.56 -3.82
C GLY A 91 -8.61 15.23 -3.11
N VAL A 92 -8.61 14.29 -2.17
CA VAL A 92 -7.44 13.98 -1.33
C VAL A 92 -6.44 13.11 -2.09
N ALA A 93 -5.50 13.75 -2.78
CA ALA A 93 -4.46 13.12 -3.61
C ALA A 93 -3.06 13.09 -2.95
N GLY A 94 -3.00 12.97 -1.63
CA GLY A 94 -1.74 12.82 -0.88
C GLY A 94 -1.06 11.46 -1.08
N ASN A 95 0.26 11.41 -0.89
CA ASN A 95 1.08 10.21 -1.09
C ASN A 95 1.00 9.17 0.05
N GLY A 96 0.34 9.48 1.16
CA GLY A 96 0.27 8.65 2.36
C GLY A 96 -0.43 7.29 2.17
N ALA A 97 -1.13 7.09 1.05
CA ALA A 97 -1.65 5.79 0.62
C ALA A 97 -0.54 4.87 0.06
N LEU A 98 0.40 5.41 -0.73
CA LEU A 98 1.51 4.65 -1.32
C LEU A 98 2.56 4.23 -0.29
N MET A 99 2.89 5.10 0.66
CA MET A 99 3.97 4.86 1.64
C MET A 99 3.75 3.63 2.53
N ARG A 100 2.52 3.09 2.56
CA ARG A 100 2.12 1.96 3.43
C ARG A 100 1.67 0.71 2.68
N LEU A 101 1.76 0.71 1.35
CA LEU A 101 1.00 -0.19 0.47
C LEU A 101 1.40 -1.66 0.58
N ALA A 102 2.71 -1.93 0.66
CA ALA A 102 3.33 -3.24 0.45
C ALA A 102 2.67 -4.46 1.10
N PRO A 103 2.12 -4.40 2.33
CA PRO A 103 1.46 -5.57 2.90
C PRO A 103 0.35 -6.17 2.03
N VAL A 104 -0.38 -5.36 1.27
CA VAL A 104 -1.46 -5.84 0.39
C VAL A 104 -0.91 -6.69 -0.77
N PRO A 105 -0.05 -6.16 -1.67
CA PRO A 105 0.50 -6.98 -2.75
C PRO A 105 1.34 -8.16 -2.24
N LEU A 106 1.98 -8.06 -1.06
CA LEU A 106 2.66 -9.20 -0.43
C LEU A 106 1.70 -10.32 0.00
N PHE A 107 0.52 -9.98 0.53
CA PHE A 107 -0.48 -10.97 0.95
C PHE A 107 -1.16 -11.63 -0.24
N PHE A 108 -1.47 -10.87 -1.29
CA PHE A 108 -2.27 -11.31 -2.42
C PHE A 108 -1.46 -11.62 -3.69
N TYR A 109 -0.13 -11.77 -3.62
CA TYR A 109 0.75 -11.88 -4.80
C TYR A 109 0.40 -13.04 -5.76
N GLN A 110 -0.25 -14.11 -5.28
CA GLN A 110 -0.72 -15.23 -6.09
C GLN A 110 -2.05 -14.96 -6.82
N GLN A 111 -2.72 -13.85 -6.51
CA GLN A 111 -3.97 -13.41 -7.12
C GLN A 111 -3.83 -11.95 -7.59
N PRO A 112 -3.11 -11.69 -8.70
CA PRO A 112 -2.73 -10.34 -9.10
C PRO A 112 -3.91 -9.37 -9.24
N THR A 113 -5.04 -9.81 -9.79
CA THR A 113 -6.24 -8.97 -9.90
C THR A 113 -6.76 -8.51 -8.55
N ALA A 114 -6.76 -9.39 -7.54
CA ALA A 114 -7.16 -9.04 -6.18
C ALA A 114 -6.11 -8.13 -5.51
N ALA A 115 -4.82 -8.42 -5.68
CA ALA A 115 -3.73 -7.61 -5.14
C ALA A 115 -3.78 -6.16 -5.67
N VAL A 116 -3.97 -5.99 -6.97
CA VAL A 116 -4.12 -4.68 -7.62
C VAL A 116 -5.34 -3.96 -7.08
N GLU A 117 -6.50 -4.62 -7.03
CA GLU A 117 -7.72 -3.96 -6.56
C GLU A 117 -7.67 -3.56 -5.10
N PHE A 118 -7.24 -4.47 -4.23
CA PHE A 118 -7.14 -4.20 -2.81
C PHE A 118 -6.07 -3.15 -2.50
N SER A 119 -5.07 -3.00 -3.35
CA SER A 119 -4.09 -1.92 -3.26
C SER A 119 -4.77 -0.55 -3.41
N GLY A 120 -5.63 -0.40 -4.43
CA GLY A 120 -6.45 0.80 -4.60
C GLY A 120 -7.40 1.04 -3.43
N CYS A 121 -8.21 0.04 -3.07
CA CYS A 121 -9.20 0.16 -1.98
C CYS A 121 -8.55 0.53 -0.63
N SER A 122 -7.38 -0.04 -0.33
CA SER A 122 -6.60 0.25 0.89
C SER A 122 -6.16 1.72 0.98
N GLY A 123 -5.90 2.37 -0.16
CA GLY A 123 -5.60 3.79 -0.23
C GLY A 123 -6.85 4.66 -0.02
N GLN A 124 -7.93 4.29 -0.71
CA GLN A 124 -9.18 5.06 -0.84
C GLN A 124 -9.88 5.36 0.50
N ILE A 125 -9.68 4.52 1.52
CA ILE A 125 -10.24 4.75 2.87
C ILE A 125 -9.67 5.99 3.59
N THR A 126 -8.58 6.56 3.08
CA THR A 126 -7.95 7.78 3.63
C THR A 126 -7.65 8.86 2.60
N HIS A 127 -7.58 8.50 1.32
CA HIS A 127 -7.21 9.37 0.22
C HIS A 127 -8.22 9.14 -0.91
N GLY A 128 -9.27 9.96 -0.95
CA GLY A 128 -10.44 9.71 -1.81
C GLY A 128 -10.25 10.03 -3.29
N ASP A 129 -9.12 10.64 -3.69
CA ASP A 129 -8.87 10.97 -5.10
C ASP A 129 -8.57 9.73 -5.94
N GLN A 130 -9.14 9.70 -7.15
CA GLN A 130 -8.93 8.64 -8.14
C GLN A 130 -7.44 8.43 -8.46
N LYS A 131 -6.62 9.50 -8.45
CA LYS A 131 -5.17 9.43 -8.62
C LYS A 131 -4.51 8.59 -7.53
N ALA A 132 -4.94 8.75 -6.28
CA ALA A 132 -4.38 7.97 -5.17
C ALA A 132 -4.78 6.49 -5.27
N TYR A 133 -6.03 6.21 -5.64
CA TYR A 133 -6.51 4.86 -5.89
C TYR A 133 -5.74 4.18 -7.04
N ASP A 134 -5.62 4.83 -8.20
CA ASP A 134 -4.94 4.26 -9.36
C ASP A 134 -3.42 4.19 -9.20
N ALA A 135 -2.80 5.14 -8.48
CA ALA A 135 -1.40 5.05 -8.10
C ALA A 135 -1.13 3.79 -7.27
N CYS A 136 -1.97 3.52 -6.28
CA CYS A 136 -1.85 2.31 -5.46
C CYS A 136 -2.10 1.04 -6.29
N ARG A 137 -3.06 1.03 -7.20
CA ARG A 137 -3.29 -0.11 -8.12
C ARG A 137 -2.06 -0.40 -8.98
N TYR A 138 -1.54 0.62 -9.65
CA TYR A 138 -0.37 0.49 -10.51
C TYR A 138 0.87 0.05 -9.71
N TYR A 139 1.12 0.69 -8.57
CA TYR A 139 2.26 0.34 -7.73
C TYR A 139 2.14 -1.05 -7.09
N GLY A 140 0.93 -1.46 -6.72
CA GLY A 140 0.63 -2.82 -6.28
C GLY A 140 0.95 -3.86 -7.37
N ALA A 141 0.59 -3.58 -8.63
CA ALA A 141 0.93 -4.44 -9.77
C ALA A 141 2.44 -4.62 -9.93
N LEU A 142 3.21 -3.52 -9.84
CA LEU A 142 4.67 -3.57 -9.93
C LEU A 142 5.29 -4.43 -8.83
N ILE A 143 4.80 -4.32 -7.59
CA ILE A 143 5.27 -5.15 -6.48
C ILE A 143 4.93 -6.63 -6.72
N VAL A 144 3.72 -6.95 -7.18
CA VAL A 144 3.33 -8.34 -7.51
C VAL A 144 4.21 -8.91 -8.60
N ALA A 145 4.42 -8.18 -9.70
CA ALA A 145 5.29 -8.57 -10.80
C ALA A 145 6.73 -8.82 -10.34
N ALA A 146 7.27 -7.95 -9.49
CA ALA A 146 8.61 -8.13 -8.91
C ALA A 146 8.69 -9.41 -8.06
N LEU A 147 7.67 -9.69 -7.23
CA LEU A 147 7.58 -10.93 -6.44
C LEU A 147 7.43 -12.19 -7.31
N GLN A 148 6.86 -12.04 -8.51
CA GLN A 148 6.74 -13.12 -9.50
C GLN A 148 8.01 -13.26 -10.37
N GLY A 149 9.05 -12.46 -10.11
CA GLY A 149 10.35 -12.58 -10.76
C GLY A 149 10.46 -11.89 -12.12
N GLU A 150 9.56 -10.94 -12.43
CA GLU A 150 9.70 -10.14 -13.64
C GLU A 150 10.99 -9.30 -13.62
N SER A 151 11.62 -9.19 -14.79
CA SER A 151 12.85 -8.41 -14.94
C SER A 151 12.57 -6.92 -14.77
N LYS A 152 13.61 -6.16 -14.39
CA LYS A 152 13.50 -4.72 -14.19
C LYS A 152 13.11 -4.00 -15.48
N GLU A 153 13.57 -4.48 -16.63
CA GLU A 153 13.20 -3.97 -17.94
C GLU A 153 11.70 -4.12 -18.21
N ASN A 154 11.10 -5.25 -17.81
CA ASN A 154 9.66 -5.48 -17.95
C ASN A 154 8.85 -4.63 -16.97
N LEU A 155 9.27 -4.56 -15.70
CA LEU A 155 8.64 -3.72 -14.68
C LEU A 155 8.59 -2.25 -15.10
N LEU A 156 9.65 -1.76 -15.72
CA LEU A 156 9.80 -0.36 -16.15
C LEU A 156 9.43 -0.14 -17.63
N SER A 157 8.85 -1.14 -18.28
CA SER A 157 8.40 -1.03 -19.67
C SER A 157 7.18 -0.11 -19.75
N GLU A 158 7.13 0.73 -20.79
CA GLU A 158 5.96 1.57 -21.11
C GLU A 158 4.73 0.71 -21.46
N LYS A 159 4.96 -0.57 -21.77
CA LYS A 159 3.90 -1.55 -22.05
C LYS A 159 3.49 -2.34 -20.80
N PHE A 160 4.12 -2.17 -19.64
CA PHE A 160 3.85 -2.98 -18.44
C PHE A 160 2.36 -3.01 -18.10
N TYR A 161 1.73 -1.83 -18.07
CA TYR A 161 0.30 -1.71 -17.78
C TYR A 161 -0.58 -2.44 -18.79
N GLN A 162 -0.26 -2.32 -20.09
CA GLN A 162 -1.03 -2.96 -21.16
C GLN A 162 -0.85 -4.48 -21.17
N THR A 163 0.38 -4.96 -20.94
CA THR A 163 0.67 -6.39 -20.80
C THR A 163 -0.10 -7.01 -19.64
N HIS A 164 -0.31 -6.26 -18.56
CA HIS A 164 -1.00 -6.71 -17.35
C HIS A 164 -2.43 -6.19 -17.20
N ILE A 165 -3.07 -5.72 -18.28
CA ILE A 165 -4.38 -5.03 -18.24
C ILE A 165 -5.49 -5.88 -17.57
N SER A 166 -5.39 -7.21 -17.65
CA SER A 166 -6.30 -8.14 -16.99
C SER A 166 -6.23 -8.09 -15.46
N TRP A 167 -5.07 -7.76 -14.88
CA TRP A 167 -4.91 -7.56 -13.43
C TRP A 167 -5.66 -6.30 -12.97
N PHE A 168 -5.87 -5.35 -13.87
CA PHE A 168 -6.64 -4.13 -13.63
C PHE A 168 -8.14 -4.32 -13.91
N ALA A 169 -8.60 -5.56 -14.13
CA ALA A 169 -9.96 -5.87 -14.58
C ALA A 169 -10.36 -5.06 -15.83
N ASN A 170 -9.39 -4.79 -16.71
CA ASN A 170 -9.54 -3.97 -17.91
C ASN A 170 -10.00 -2.52 -17.67
N ARG A 171 -9.90 -2.01 -16.43
CA ARG A 171 -10.20 -0.62 -16.11
C ARG A 171 -8.99 0.27 -16.33
N GLN A 172 -9.24 1.40 -16.99
CA GLN A 172 -8.25 2.45 -17.26
C GLN A 172 -7.70 3.05 -15.97
N LEU A 173 -6.42 3.43 -15.99
CA LEU A 173 -5.81 4.30 -14.98
C LEU A 173 -6.17 5.76 -15.26
N HIS A 174 -6.26 6.58 -14.21
CA HIS A 174 -6.23 8.03 -14.31
C HIS A 174 -5.07 8.51 -15.19
N GLU A 175 -5.28 9.58 -15.96
CA GLU A 175 -4.32 10.06 -16.98
C GLU A 175 -2.93 10.34 -16.41
N ASP A 176 -2.82 11.04 -15.28
CA ASP A 176 -1.52 11.30 -14.63
C ASP A 176 -0.75 10.02 -14.26
N ILE A 177 -1.46 8.98 -13.81
CA ILE A 177 -0.83 7.69 -13.46
C ILE A 177 -0.46 6.92 -14.73
N ARG A 178 -1.26 7.07 -15.80
CA ARG A 178 -0.95 6.51 -17.11
C ARG A 178 0.32 7.12 -17.69
N THR A 179 0.48 8.45 -17.60
CA THR A 179 1.70 9.15 -18.01
C THR A 179 2.94 8.61 -17.28
N ILE A 180 2.82 8.32 -15.98
CA ILE A 180 3.89 7.64 -15.22
C ILE A 180 4.13 6.22 -15.76
N SER A 181 3.07 5.44 -15.98
CA SER A 181 3.18 4.07 -16.48
C SER A 181 3.83 3.98 -17.87
N GLU A 182 3.72 5.06 -18.66
CA GLU A 182 4.34 5.25 -19.97
C GLU A 182 5.77 5.81 -19.88
N GLY A 183 6.34 5.88 -18.67
CA GLY A 183 7.78 6.12 -18.47
C GLY A 183 8.18 7.57 -18.24
N SER A 184 7.27 8.46 -17.83
CA SER A 184 7.60 9.88 -17.56
C SER A 184 8.74 10.09 -16.55
N PHE A 185 8.97 9.09 -15.68
CA PHE A 185 10.05 9.01 -14.71
C PHE A 185 11.44 8.73 -15.31
N LYS A 186 11.58 8.37 -16.59
CA LYS A 186 12.88 8.03 -17.22
C LYS A 186 13.70 9.26 -17.61
N ARG A 187 13.95 10.15 -16.66
CA ARG A 187 14.69 11.43 -16.87
C ARG A 187 16.07 11.38 -16.23
N ARG A 188 17.14 11.42 -17.03
CA ARG A 188 18.51 11.21 -16.52
C ARG A 188 18.96 12.25 -15.48
N GLY A 189 18.51 13.49 -15.59
CA GLY A 189 18.90 14.59 -14.70
C GLY A 189 18.16 14.63 -13.36
N GLY A 190 17.17 13.76 -13.13
CA GLY A 190 16.44 13.67 -11.87
C GLY A 190 15.86 15.02 -11.45
N LEU A 191 16.34 15.55 -10.31
CA LEU A 191 15.95 16.87 -9.80
C LEU A 191 16.13 17.99 -10.84
N ARG A 192 17.18 17.95 -11.68
CA ARG A 192 17.43 18.96 -12.72
C ARG A 192 16.39 18.91 -13.84
N ASP A 193 15.78 17.75 -14.07
CA ASP A 193 14.78 17.50 -15.10
C ASP A 193 13.33 17.58 -14.56
N GLY A 194 13.17 18.09 -13.34
CA GLY A 194 11.86 18.34 -12.73
C GLY A 194 11.28 17.20 -11.89
N ILE A 195 12.01 16.10 -11.66
CA ILE A 195 11.55 15.05 -10.74
C ILE A 195 11.50 15.62 -9.32
N ARG A 196 10.36 15.50 -8.64
CA ARG A 196 10.14 15.99 -7.27
C ARG A 196 9.36 14.96 -6.47
N GLY A 197 9.88 14.56 -5.32
CA GLY A 197 9.17 13.69 -4.38
C GLY A 197 8.35 14.50 -3.40
N THR A 198 7.23 15.09 -3.82
CA THR A 198 6.40 15.95 -2.95
C THR A 198 5.30 15.15 -2.22
N GLY A 199 4.55 15.81 -1.33
CA GLY A 199 3.33 15.28 -0.69
C GLY A 199 2.22 14.82 -1.65
N TYR A 200 2.28 15.21 -2.93
CA TYR A 200 1.34 14.81 -3.98
C TYR A 200 1.65 13.42 -4.54
N VAL A 201 0.64 12.56 -4.64
CA VAL A 201 0.80 11.13 -4.97
C VAL A 201 1.46 10.86 -6.32
N VAL A 202 1.15 11.65 -7.35
CA VAL A 202 1.71 11.50 -8.70
C VAL A 202 3.21 11.76 -8.67
N ASN A 203 3.60 12.89 -8.08
CA ASN A 203 5.00 13.29 -7.92
C ASN A 203 5.80 12.27 -7.10
N ALA A 204 5.24 11.80 -5.97
CA ALA A 204 5.90 10.80 -5.12
C ALA A 204 6.10 9.45 -5.84
N LEU A 205 5.10 9.01 -6.62
CA LEU A 205 5.21 7.80 -7.43
C LEU A 205 6.26 7.94 -8.54
N GLU A 206 6.23 9.06 -9.29
CA GLU A 206 7.20 9.34 -10.35
C GLU A 206 8.64 9.39 -9.80
N ALA A 207 8.83 10.05 -8.66
CA ALA A 207 10.12 10.14 -7.96
C ALA A 207 10.64 8.77 -7.50
N ALA A 208 9.79 7.94 -6.90
CA ALA A 208 10.18 6.60 -6.45
C ALA A 208 10.54 5.67 -7.63
N LEU A 209 9.81 5.76 -8.75
CA LEU A 209 10.13 4.99 -9.96
C LEU A 209 11.36 5.53 -10.69
N TRP A 210 11.61 6.84 -10.67
CA TRP A 210 12.87 7.41 -11.14
C TRP A 210 14.06 6.86 -10.33
N ALA A 211 13.93 6.84 -9.00
CA ALA A 211 14.97 6.32 -8.12
C ALA A 211 15.22 4.83 -8.41
N PHE A 212 14.16 4.03 -8.59
CA PHE A 212 14.29 2.63 -8.99
C PHE A 212 14.89 2.47 -10.39
N TRP A 213 14.49 3.26 -11.37
CA TRP A 213 15.06 3.20 -12.72
C TRP A 213 16.55 3.56 -12.77
N SER A 214 16.99 4.50 -11.93
CA SER A 214 18.36 5.05 -11.93
C SER A 214 19.31 4.43 -10.89
N ASP A 215 18.87 3.44 -10.11
CA ASP A 215 19.62 2.90 -8.96
C ASP A 215 20.88 2.07 -9.29
N GLU A 216 21.26 1.94 -10.56
CA GLU A 216 22.42 1.17 -11.03
C GLU A 216 22.45 -0.27 -10.47
N ASN A 217 21.28 -0.91 -10.38
CA ASN A 217 21.10 -2.26 -9.84
C ASN A 217 21.50 -2.42 -8.37
N SER A 218 21.36 -1.35 -7.58
CA SER A 218 21.71 -1.33 -6.17
C SER A 218 20.60 -0.71 -5.33
N PHE A 219 20.07 -1.47 -4.38
CA PHE A 219 19.11 -0.96 -3.40
C PHE A 219 19.63 0.30 -2.68
N GLU A 220 20.92 0.29 -2.31
CA GLU A 220 21.55 1.40 -1.59
C GLU A 220 21.57 2.67 -2.43
N LYS A 221 22.04 2.58 -3.69
CA LYS A 221 22.11 3.75 -4.57
C LYS A 221 20.72 4.34 -4.84
N GLY A 222 19.72 3.50 -5.11
CA GLY A 222 18.37 3.99 -5.36
C GLY A 222 17.72 4.60 -4.12
N ALA A 223 17.93 4.02 -2.94
CA ALA A 223 17.43 4.59 -1.69
C ALA A 223 18.07 5.96 -1.41
N LEU A 224 19.38 6.08 -1.62
CA LEU A 224 20.08 7.36 -1.50
C LEU A 224 19.59 8.37 -2.55
N SER A 225 19.35 7.94 -3.79
CA SER A 225 18.77 8.80 -4.84
C SER A 225 17.37 9.30 -4.46
N ALA A 226 16.50 8.43 -3.94
CA ALA A 226 15.16 8.79 -3.48
C ALA A 226 15.20 9.84 -2.36
N VAL A 227 16.10 9.69 -1.38
CA VAL A 227 16.28 10.67 -0.29
C VAL A 227 16.88 11.98 -0.82
N ASN A 228 17.86 11.92 -1.71
CA ASN A 228 18.56 13.11 -2.22
C ASN A 228 17.74 13.93 -3.24
N LEU A 229 16.55 13.49 -3.63
CA LEU A 229 15.60 14.34 -4.36
C LEU A 229 15.07 15.50 -3.50
N GLY A 230 15.18 15.42 -2.16
CA GLY A 230 14.64 16.43 -1.26
C GLY A 230 13.12 16.35 -1.13
N ASP A 231 12.52 17.45 -0.67
CA ASP A 231 11.08 17.57 -0.39
C ASP A 231 10.59 16.52 0.64
N ASP A 232 9.67 15.65 0.26
CA ASP A 232 9.08 14.59 1.08
C ASP A 232 9.95 13.31 1.00
N THR A 233 11.15 13.43 1.57
CA THR A 233 12.23 12.44 1.43
C THR A 233 11.90 11.08 2.06
N ASP A 234 11.23 11.08 3.21
CA ASP A 234 10.86 9.88 3.95
C ASP A 234 9.80 9.10 3.21
N THR A 235 8.75 9.76 2.68
CA THR A 235 7.74 9.09 1.87
C THR A 235 8.32 8.56 0.57
N THR A 236 9.11 9.36 -0.15
CA THR A 236 9.70 8.94 -1.42
C THR A 236 10.61 7.72 -1.26
N ALA A 237 11.46 7.71 -0.22
CA ALA A 237 12.30 6.56 0.11
C ALA A 237 11.50 5.34 0.59
N ALA A 238 10.41 5.55 1.36
CA ALA A 238 9.52 4.48 1.79
C ALA A 238 8.75 3.86 0.62
N ILE A 239 8.35 4.65 -0.38
CA ILE A 239 7.76 4.13 -1.62
C ILE A 239 8.83 3.32 -2.34
N TYR A 240 9.96 3.93 -2.74
CA TYR A 240 11.09 3.23 -3.40
C TYR A 240 11.42 1.88 -2.75
N GLY A 241 11.59 1.87 -1.42
CA GLY A 241 12.01 0.69 -0.67
C GLY A 241 11.04 -0.50 -0.75
N GLN A 242 9.75 -0.26 -1.04
CA GLN A 242 8.76 -1.33 -1.20
C GLN A 242 9.02 -2.13 -2.49
N LEU A 243 9.09 -1.46 -3.65
CA LEU A 243 9.35 -2.12 -4.93
C LEU A 243 10.79 -2.64 -5.01
N ALA A 244 11.76 -1.82 -4.62
CA ALA A 244 13.16 -2.23 -4.64
C ALA A 244 13.42 -3.41 -3.67
N GLY A 245 12.77 -3.43 -2.51
CA GLY A 245 12.86 -4.55 -1.56
C GLY A 245 12.24 -5.83 -2.10
N ALA A 246 11.12 -5.74 -2.83
CA ALA A 246 10.52 -6.88 -3.53
C ALA A 246 11.42 -7.43 -4.64
N TYR A 247 12.05 -6.53 -5.41
CA TYR A 247 12.94 -6.88 -6.53
C TYR A 247 14.30 -7.42 -6.09
N TYR A 248 15.01 -6.70 -5.22
CA TYR A 248 16.35 -7.09 -4.75
C TYR A 248 16.32 -8.18 -3.69
N THR A 249 15.18 -8.41 -3.03
CA THR A 249 15.00 -9.33 -1.90
C THR A 249 15.74 -8.91 -0.62
N TYR A 250 15.31 -9.48 0.51
CA TYR A 250 15.86 -9.15 1.84
C TYR A 250 17.38 -9.40 1.96
N THR A 251 17.91 -10.43 1.31
CA THR A 251 19.33 -10.83 1.44
C THR A 251 20.30 -9.88 0.74
N ASN A 252 19.81 -9.09 -0.22
CA ASN A 252 20.64 -8.11 -0.94
C ASN A 252 20.46 -6.68 -0.40
N LEU A 253 19.79 -6.50 0.74
CA LEU A 253 19.70 -5.21 1.41
C LEU A 253 21.00 -4.89 2.16
N PRO A 254 21.41 -3.61 2.28
CA PRO A 254 22.65 -3.23 2.95
C PRO A 254 22.69 -3.70 4.42
N PRO A 255 23.61 -4.61 4.81
CA PRO A 255 23.63 -5.17 6.17
C PRO A 255 23.81 -4.11 7.26
N LYS A 256 24.58 -3.05 6.96
CA LYS A 256 24.77 -1.91 7.88
C LYS A 256 23.44 -1.25 8.22
N TRP A 257 22.58 -1.00 7.24
CA TRP A 257 21.27 -0.37 7.46
C TRP A 257 20.32 -1.29 8.22
N LEU A 258 20.32 -2.59 7.90
CA LEU A 258 19.52 -3.58 8.63
C LEU A 258 19.90 -3.66 10.11
N ASN A 259 21.16 -3.39 10.48
CA ASN A 259 21.58 -3.40 11.89
C ASN A 259 21.04 -2.20 12.68
N HIS A 260 20.68 -1.11 12.01
CA HIS A 260 20.10 0.08 12.64
C HIS A 260 18.56 0.13 12.56
N LEU A 261 17.93 -0.78 11.79
CA LEU A 261 16.49 -0.79 11.63
C LEU A 261 15.78 -1.18 12.95
N TYR A 262 15.03 -0.23 13.50
CA TYR A 262 14.20 -0.46 14.68
C TYR A 262 13.19 -1.60 14.45
N ALA A 263 13.03 -2.47 15.45
CA ALA A 263 12.12 -3.62 15.42
C ALA A 263 12.31 -4.56 14.21
N LYS A 264 13.52 -4.64 13.62
CA LYS A 264 13.84 -5.53 12.48
C LYS A 264 13.24 -6.94 12.62
N ASN A 265 13.53 -7.61 13.73
CA ASN A 265 13.09 -9.00 13.93
C ASN A 265 11.56 -9.13 13.94
N PHE A 266 10.85 -8.12 14.47
CA PHE A 266 9.40 -8.07 14.44
C PHE A 266 8.88 -7.87 13.01
N ILE A 267 9.46 -6.94 12.24
CA ILE A 267 9.10 -6.70 10.83
C ILE A 267 9.32 -7.97 9.99
N GLN A 268 10.44 -8.67 10.19
CA GLN A 268 10.72 -9.94 9.53
C GLN A 268 9.74 -11.06 9.93
N CYS A 269 9.33 -11.11 11.19
CA CYS A 269 8.32 -12.06 11.64
C CYS A 269 6.98 -11.75 10.97
N LEU A 270 6.60 -10.47 10.93
CA LEU A 270 5.35 -10.02 10.32
C LEU A 270 5.32 -10.33 8.82
N SER A 271 6.42 -10.12 8.09
CA SER A 271 6.48 -10.45 6.66
C SER A 271 6.28 -11.95 6.40
N LYS A 272 6.87 -12.82 7.23
CA LYS A 272 6.64 -14.28 7.15
C LYS A 272 5.18 -14.64 7.40
N TRP A 273 4.53 -14.01 8.38
CA TRP A 273 3.11 -14.22 8.66
C TRP A 273 2.19 -13.73 7.53
N ILE A 274 2.51 -12.58 6.92
CA ILE A 274 1.79 -12.08 5.72
C ILE A 274 1.83 -13.14 4.62
N THR A 275 3.01 -13.67 4.29
CA THR A 275 3.15 -14.70 3.25
C THR A 275 2.40 -15.98 3.63
N TYR A 276 2.50 -16.43 4.88
CA TYR A 276 1.83 -17.64 5.35
C TYR A 276 0.30 -17.56 5.24
N GLU A 277 -0.31 -16.49 5.77
CA GLU A 277 -1.76 -16.31 5.71
C GLU A 277 -2.24 -16.01 4.28
N GLY A 278 -1.45 -15.28 3.48
CA GLY A 278 -1.73 -15.06 2.05
C GLY A 278 -1.78 -16.37 1.25
N ASN A 279 -0.84 -17.28 1.51
CA ASN A 279 -0.83 -18.61 0.89
C ASN A 279 -2.05 -19.44 1.25
N LYS A 280 -2.48 -19.40 2.53
CA LYS A 280 -3.72 -20.09 2.96
C LYS A 280 -4.94 -19.51 2.29
N TRP A 281 -5.06 -18.18 2.29
CA TRP A 281 -6.17 -17.50 1.64
C TRP A 281 -6.28 -17.89 0.16
N ASN A 282 -5.15 -17.97 -0.56
CA ASN A 282 -5.13 -18.41 -1.95
C ASN A 282 -5.66 -19.86 -2.13
N LEU A 283 -5.21 -20.80 -1.30
CA LEU A 283 -5.67 -22.20 -1.35
C LEU A 283 -7.18 -22.33 -1.13
N GLU A 284 -7.74 -21.51 -0.24
CA GLU A 284 -9.19 -21.44 0.00
C GLU A 284 -9.94 -20.93 -1.23
N GLN A 285 -9.44 -19.89 -1.91
CA GLN A 285 -10.06 -19.38 -3.13
C GLN A 285 -10.07 -20.41 -4.27
N VAL A 286 -8.94 -21.10 -4.50
CA VAL A 286 -8.84 -22.18 -5.51
C VAL A 286 -9.86 -23.29 -5.22
N SER A 287 -9.99 -23.68 -3.94
CA SER A 287 -10.94 -24.70 -3.52
C SER A 287 -12.40 -24.29 -3.77
N ILE A 288 -12.73 -23.01 -3.61
CA ILE A 288 -14.07 -22.47 -3.89
C ILE A 288 -14.37 -22.49 -5.39
N THR A 289 -13.40 -22.11 -6.23
CA THR A 289 -13.55 -22.11 -7.69
C THR A 289 -13.82 -23.53 -8.22
N ILE A 290 -13.02 -24.52 -7.81
CA ILE A 290 -13.22 -25.93 -8.21
C ILE A 290 -14.62 -26.46 -7.82
N LYS A 291 -15.12 -26.07 -6.63
CA LYS A 291 -16.48 -26.44 -6.18
C LYS A 291 -17.60 -25.78 -6.97
N LYS A 292 -17.36 -24.62 -7.60
CA LYS A 292 -18.33 -23.93 -8.45
C LYS A 292 -18.34 -24.51 -9.87
N GLU A 293 -17.22 -25.02 -10.36
CA GLU A 293 -17.11 -25.62 -11.70
C GLU A 293 -17.61 -27.07 -11.75
N THR A 294 -17.67 -27.76 -10.60
CA THR A 294 -18.16 -29.14 -10.47
C THR A 294 -19.66 -29.24 -10.10
N LYS A 295 -20.38 -28.11 -10.08
CA LYS A 295 -21.84 -28.03 -9.84
C LYS A 295 -22.54 -27.37 -11.01
#